data_AF-A0AAZ3PXM9-F1
#
_entry.id   AF-A0AAZ3PXM9-F1
#
_cell.length_a   1.000
_cell.length_b   1.000
_cell.length_c   1.000
_cell.angle_alpha   90.00
_cell.angle_beta   90.00
_cell.angle_gamma   90.00
#
_symmetry.space_group_name_H-M   'P 1'
#
loop_
_entity.id
_entity.type
_entity.pdbx_description
1 polymer ?
#
loop_
_entity_poly.entity_id
_entity_poly.type
_entity_poly.pdbx_seq_one_letter_code
_entity_poly.pdbx_strand_id
1 'polypeptide(L)' 'MVMAASWLWRGFSSEGTGKLVRIEGMMDGAKYREILEGNLFQSSRYLRLGRRFTFQQNNDLKHTAKATLEWFKGKH' A
#
# COMPACT_ATOMS: atom_id res chain seq x y z
N MET A 1 -3.17 13.74 -28.75
CA MET A 1 -3.89 13.18 -27.59
C MET A 1 -2.92 13.09 -26.43
N VAL A 2 -3.09 13.89 -25.37
CA VAL A 2 -2.24 13.80 -24.17
C VAL A 2 -2.91 12.83 -23.21
N MET A 3 -2.30 11.68 -22.97
CA MET A 3 -2.79 10.71 -21.98
C MET A 3 -2.16 11.03 -20.63
N ALA A 4 -2.97 11.45 -19.66
CA ALA A 4 -2.53 11.55 -18.27
C ALA A 4 -2.74 10.21 -17.57
N ALA A 5 -1.67 9.46 -17.29
CA ALA A 5 -1.73 8.28 -16.45
C ALA A 5 -1.66 8.70 -14.98
N SER A 6 -2.68 8.33 -14.18
CA SER A 6 -2.67 8.54 -12.74
C SER A 6 -2.43 7.22 -12.02
N TRP A 7 -1.51 7.23 -11.06
CA TRP A 7 -1.27 6.09 -10.20
C TRP A 7 -2.26 6.09 -9.04
N LEU A 8 -2.83 4.93 -8.73
CA LEU A 8 -3.78 4.75 -7.65
C LEU A 8 -3.32 3.59 -6.76
N TRP A 9 -3.52 3.73 -5.46
CA TRP A 9 -3.36 2.64 -4.50
C TRP A 9 -4.67 2.40 -3.76
N ARG A 10 -4.97 1.12 -3.51
CA ARG A 10 -6.14 0.68 -2.76
C ARG A 10 -5.90 -0.71 -2.19
N GLY A 11 -6.21 -0.88 -0.90
CA GLY A 11 -6.33 -2.20 -0.27
C GLY A 11 -7.76 -2.73 -0.34
N PHE A 12 -7.93 -4.05 -0.33
CA PHE A 12 -9.23 -4.72 -0.25
C PHE A 12 -9.13 -6.05 0.50
N SER A 13 -10.28 -6.58 0.92
CA SER A 13 -10.43 -7.89 1.58
C SER A 13 -11.82 -8.47 1.28
N SER A 14 -12.13 -9.64 1.85
CA SER A 14 -13.50 -10.20 1.85
C SER A 14 -14.53 -9.28 2.53
N GLU A 15 -14.09 -8.43 3.46
CA GLU A 15 -14.93 -7.48 4.19
C GLU A 15 -15.24 -6.22 3.36
N GLY A 16 -14.63 -6.07 2.18
CA GLY A 16 -14.88 -4.97 1.26
C GLY A 16 -13.60 -4.23 0.88
N THR A 17 -13.74 -2.94 0.58
CA THR A 17 -12.64 -2.14 0.02
C THR A 17 -12.21 -1.01 0.93
N GLY A 18 -10.89 -0.84 1.06
CA GLY A 18 -10.28 0.26 1.77
C GLY A 18 -10.29 1.56 0.96
N LYS A 19 -9.61 2.58 1.49
CA LYS A 19 -9.51 3.91 0.88
C LYS A 19 -8.81 3.82 -0.49
N LEU A 20 -9.35 4.54 -1.49
CA LEU A 20 -8.62 4.80 -2.75
C LEU A 20 -7.72 6.02 -2.52
N VAL A 21 -6.44 5.88 -2.83
CA VAL A 21 -5.44 6.93 -2.69
C VAL A 21 -4.91 7.26 -4.07
N ARG A 22 -5.03 8.53 -4.47
CA ARG A 22 -4.37 9.03 -5.66
C ARG A 22 -2.90 9.31 -5.34
N ILE A 23 -2.02 8.80 -6.18
CA ILE A 23 -0.58 8.99 -6.06
C ILE A 23 -0.18 10.03 -7.09
N GLU A 24 0.44 11.11 -6.60
CA GLU A 24 0.97 12.15 -7.47
C GLU A 24 2.37 11.79 -7.95
N GLY A 25 2.59 11.90 -9.27
CA GLY A 25 3.85 11.55 -9.90
C GLY A 25 4.08 10.03 -10.00
N MET A 26 5.32 9.64 -10.30
CA MET A 26 5.72 8.23 -10.36
C MET A 26 5.87 7.66 -8.94
N MET A 27 5.43 6.41 -8.76
CA MET A 27 5.57 5.71 -7.49
C MET A 27 6.97 5.08 -7.39
N ASP A 28 7.79 5.57 -6.45
CA ASP A 28 9.04 4.97 -6.03
C ASP A 28 8.88 4.24 -4.68
N GLY A 29 9.97 3.63 -4.20
CA GLY A 29 9.95 2.90 -2.92
C GLY A 29 9.73 3.79 -1.69
N ALA A 30 10.08 5.07 -1.73
CA ALA A 30 9.85 5.98 -0.60
C ALA A 30 8.37 6.36 -0.51
N LYS A 31 7.80 6.80 -1.63
CA LYS A 31 6.39 7.12 -1.76
C LYS A 31 5.50 5.90 -1.50
N TYR A 32 5.95 4.70 -1.90
CA TYR A 32 5.25 3.48 -1.56
C TYR A 32 5.16 3.24 -0.04
N ARG A 33 6.26 3.46 0.70
CA ARG A 33 6.26 3.35 2.17
C ARG A 33 5.34 4.37 2.84
N GLU A 34 5.32 5.62 2.37
CA GLU A 34 4.40 6.65 2.87
C GLU A 34 2.94 6.23 2.69
N ILE A 35 2.60 5.65 1.54
CA ILE A 35 1.25 5.14 1.27
C ILE A 35 0.90 4.01 2.23
N LEU A 36 1.83 3.07 2.47
CA LEU A 36 1.61 1.97 3.42
C LEU A 36 1.45 2.49 4.85
N GLU A 37 2.30 3.41 5.32
CA GLU A 37 2.21 3.99 6.66
C GLU A 37 0.89 4.72 6.88
N GLY A 38 0.47 5.54 5.92
CA GLY A 38 -0.75 6.32 6.03
C GLY A 38 -2.02 5.49 5.88
N ASN A 39 -2.00 4.43 5.07
CA ASN A 39 -3.25 3.80 4.60
C ASN A 39 -3.37 2.31 4.89
N LEU A 40 -2.29 1.54 5.02
CA LEU A 40 -2.39 0.09 5.21
C LEU A 40 -3.07 -0.26 6.54
N PHE A 41 -2.54 0.26 7.65
CA PHE A 41 -3.07 -0.03 8.99
C PHE A 41 -4.43 0.62 9.23
N GLN A 42 -4.69 1.78 8.62
CA GLN A 42 -6.01 2.40 8.66
C GLN A 42 -7.03 1.57 7.88
N SER A 43 -6.65 1.05 6.71
CA SER A 43 -7.52 0.18 5.91
C SER A 43 -7.78 -1.14 6.63
N SER A 44 -6.80 -1.73 7.31
CA SER A 44 -7.03 -2.98 8.05
C SER A 44 -7.96 -2.79 9.25
N ARG A 45 -7.88 -1.66 9.96
CA ARG A 45 -8.83 -1.28 11.02
C ARG A 45 -10.23 -1.03 10.47
N TYR A 46 -10.32 -0.27 9.38
CA TYR A 46 -11.60 0.02 8.71
C TYR A 46 -12.30 -1.26 8.23
N LEU A 47 -11.53 -2.18 7.64
CA LEU A 47 -11.99 -3.48 7.17
C LEU A 47 -12.10 -4.53 8.28
N ARG A 48 -11.88 -4.17 9.55
CA ARG A 48 -12.03 -5.05 10.73
C ARG A 48 -11.26 -6.38 10.61
N LEU A 49 -10.10 -6.39 9.96
CA LEU A 49 -9.30 -7.60 9.68
C LEU A 49 -8.63 -8.23 10.91
N GLY A 50 -8.88 -7.67 12.10
CA GLY A 50 -8.23 -8.06 13.34
C GLY A 50 -6.75 -7.67 13.40
N ARG A 51 -6.07 -8.08 14.47
CA ARG A 51 -4.66 -7.76 14.72
C ARG A 51 -3.70 -8.57 13.82
N ARG A 52 -4.12 -9.75 13.36
CA ARG A 52 -3.30 -10.69 12.59
C ARG A 52 -3.84 -10.88 11.19
N PHE A 53 -3.73 -9.84 10.35
CA PHE A 53 -4.06 -9.93 8.94
C PHE A 53 -2.81 -10.21 8.10
N THR A 54 -2.98 -10.96 7.01
CA THR A 54 -1.91 -11.18 6.03
C THR A 54 -1.97 -10.09 4.97
N PHE A 55 -0.88 -9.38 4.76
CA PHE A 55 -0.75 -8.41 3.67
C PHE A 55 -0.17 -9.09 2.42
N GLN A 56 -0.82 -8.91 1.27
CA GLN A 56 -0.35 -9.41 -0.01
C GLN A 56 -0.13 -8.27 -1.00
N GLN A 57 0.97 -8.35 -1.76
CA GLN A 57 1.35 -7.42 -2.81
C GLN A 57 2.08 -8.19 -3.93
N ASN A 58 2.16 -7.62 -5.14
CA ASN A 58 2.94 -8.19 -6.23
C ASN A 58 4.46 -7.98 -6.02
N ASN A 59 5.29 -8.77 -6.72
CA ASN A 59 6.76 -8.75 -6.61
C ASN A 59 7.41 -7.63 -7.46
N ASP A 60 6.75 -6.48 -7.59
CA ASP A 60 7.31 -5.35 -8.34
C ASP A 60 8.55 -4.81 -7.62
N LEU A 61 9.61 -4.45 -8.36
CA LEU A 61 10.90 -4.02 -7.80
C LEU A 61 10.76 -2.88 -6.79
N LYS A 62 9.78 -1.99 -6.96
CA LYS A 62 9.51 -0.90 -6.01
C LYS A 62 8.89 -1.38 -4.69
N HIS A 63 8.18 -2.51 -4.70
CA HIS A 63 7.56 -3.13 -3.52
C HIS A 63 8.52 -4.07 -2.78
N THR A 64 9.49 -4.65 -3.48
CA THR A 64 10.49 -5.57 -2.92
C THR A 64 11.86 -4.94 -2.71
N ALA A 65 11.98 -3.62 -2.91
CA ALA A 65 13.14 -2.86 -2.53
C ALA A 65 13.51 -3.13 -1.05
N LYS A 66 14.81 -3.32 -0.79
CA LYS A 66 15.34 -3.65 0.55
C LYS A 66 14.78 -2.74 1.65
N ALA A 67 14.68 -1.44 1.39
CA ALA A 67 14.14 -0.46 2.34
C ALA A 67 12.66 -0.72 2.71
N THR A 68 11.85 -1.20 1.77
CA THR A 68 10.44 -1.58 2.01
C THR A 68 10.36 -2.85 2.84
N LEU A 69 11.20 -3.85 2.55
CA LEU A 69 11.26 -5.11 3.32
C LEU A 69 11.74 -4.88 4.75
N GLU A 70 12.78 -4.07 4.95
CA GLU A 70 13.26 -3.70 6.29
C GLU A 70 12.21 -2.92 7.08
N TRP A 71 11.45 -2.05 6.41
CA TRP A 71 10.32 -1.36 7.03
C TRP A 71 9.26 -2.35 7.54
N PHE A 72 8.89 -3.39 6.76
CA PHE A 72 7.95 -4.42 7.22
C PHE A 72 8.46 -5.17 8.47
N LYS A 73 9.76 -5.48 8.55
CA LYS A 73 10.36 -6.14 9.72
C LYS A 73 10.26 -5.29 10.99
N GLY A 74 10.36 -3.96 10.86
CA GLY A 74 10.27 -3.03 11.98
C GLY A 74 8.85 -2.72 12.47
N LYS A 75 7.80 -3.18 11.77
CA LYS A 75 6.39 -2.93 12.14
C LYS A 75 5.74 -4.09 12.90
N HIS A 76 6.56 -4.95 13.50
CA HIS A 76 6.13 -6.11 14.29
C HIS A 76 5.68 -5.75 15.72
#